data_AF-A0A3C1S5T2-F1
#
_entry.id   AF-A0A3C1S5T2-F1
#
_cell.length_a   1.000
_cell.length_b   1.000
_cell.length_c   1.000
_cell.angle_alpha   90.00
_cell.angle_beta   90.00
_cell.angle_gamma   90.00
#
_symmetry.space_group_name_H-M   'P 1'
#
loop_
_entity.id
_entity.type
_entity.pdbx_description
1 polymer ?
#
loop_
_entity_poly.entity_id
_entity_poly.type
_entity_poly.pdbx_seq_one_letter_code
_entity_poly.pdbx_strand_id
1 'polypeptide(L)'
;NKTESAVRVTHIATGIIAVAREERSQHLNRKLALSRLYEKLKQEKDDMTLKQQQDRWTCHNRLERGNPIRIYEGMNFKRRSE
;
A
#
# COMPACT_ATOMS: atom_id res chain seq x y z
N ASN A 1 34.76 23.29 -3.22
CA ASN A 1 34.06 22.37 -2.27
C ASN A 1 34.39 20.93 -2.63
N LYS A 2 35.32 20.29 -1.90
CA LYS A 2 35.83 18.92 -2.18
C LYS A 2 35.11 17.82 -1.36
N THR A 3 34.13 18.19 -0.54
CA THR A 3 33.47 17.28 0.40
C THR A 3 32.12 16.81 -0.15
N GLU A 4 31.99 15.51 -0.36
CA GLU A 4 30.75 14.88 -0.82
C GLU A 4 29.83 14.61 0.38
N SER A 5 28.94 15.56 0.71
CA SER A 5 28.01 15.42 1.83
C SER A 5 26.67 14.78 1.45
N ALA A 6 26.39 14.59 0.16
CA ALA A 6 25.11 14.08 -0.34
C ALA A 6 24.90 12.61 0.05
N VAL A 7 23.67 12.27 0.46
CA VAL A 7 23.30 10.91 0.88
C VAL A 7 22.12 10.41 0.05
N ARG A 8 22.24 9.16 -0.44
CA ARG A 8 21.16 8.40 -1.09
C ARG A 8 20.82 7.19 -0.25
N VAL A 9 19.53 7.00 0.05
CA VAL A 9 19.00 5.83 0.77
C VAL A 9 17.99 5.12 -0.14
N THR A 10 18.07 3.79 -0.19
CA THR A 10 17.16 2.94 -0.97
C THR A 10 16.49 1.96 -0.04
N HIS A 11 15.17 1.87 -0.10
CA HIS A 11 14.42 0.82 0.59
C HIS A 11 14.42 -0.44 -0.28
N ILE A 12 15.02 -1.54 0.22
CA ILE A 12 15.26 -2.76 -0.57
C ILE A 12 13.94 -3.42 -1.00
N ALA A 13 12.95 -3.48 -0.11
CA ALA A 13 11.71 -4.22 -0.38
C ALA A 13 10.78 -3.52 -1.39
N THR A 14 10.76 -2.19 -1.42
CA THR A 14 9.88 -1.42 -2.34
C THR A 14 10.65 -0.75 -3.49
N GLY A 15 11.97 -0.71 -3.44
CA GLY A 15 12.81 -0.01 -4.42
C GLY A 15 12.76 1.53 -4.31
N ILE A 16 12.06 2.10 -3.32
CA ILE A 16 11.91 3.56 -3.19
C ILE A 16 13.23 4.19 -2.79
N ILE A 17 13.59 5.26 -3.50
CA ILE A 17 14.84 6.00 -3.29
C ILE A 17 14.53 7.38 -2.71
N ALA A 18 15.31 7.78 -1.70
CA ALA A 18 15.32 9.11 -1.13
C ALA A 18 16.74 9.69 -1.15
N VAL A 19 16.86 10.98 -1.47
CA VAL A 19 18.13 11.70 -1.58
C VAL A 19 18.07 12.98 -0.74
N ALA A 20 19.18 13.31 -0.09
CA ALA A 20 19.36 14.54 0.66
C ALA A 20 20.73 15.14 0.37
N ARG A 21 20.77 16.44 0.06
CA ARG A 21 21.98 17.20 -0.29
C ARG A 21 22.00 18.63 0.26
N GLU A 22 21.07 18.96 1.14
CA GLU A 22 20.88 20.33 1.62
C GLU A 22 21.98 20.75 2.60
N GLU A 23 22.43 19.81 3.44
CA GLU A 23 23.35 20.11 4.51
C GLU A 23 24.81 19.87 4.14
N ARG A 24 25.71 20.62 4.80
CA ARG A 24 27.15 20.39 4.70
C ARG A 24 27.59 19.10 5.41
N SER A 25 26.80 18.62 6.38
CA SER A 25 27.07 17.39 7.13
C SER A 25 26.35 16.18 6.54
N GLN A 26 27.10 15.09 6.30
CA GLN A 26 26.55 13.82 5.84
C GLN A 26 25.55 13.21 6.84
N HIS A 27 25.77 13.39 8.15
CA HIS A 27 24.88 12.85 9.18
C HIS A 27 23.49 13.51 9.16
N LEU A 28 23.46 14.83 8.95
CA LEU A 28 22.20 15.57 8.81
C LEU A 28 21.47 15.14 7.53
N ASN A 29 22.19 15.04 6.41
CA ASN A 29 21.62 14.53 5.15
C ASN A 29 21.11 13.08 5.31
N ARG A 30 21.78 12.22 6.08
CA ARG A 30 21.29 10.87 6.37
C ARG A 30 19.96 10.90 7.13
N LYS A 31 19.85 11.70 8.19
CA LYS A 31 18.60 11.84 8.96
C LYS A 31 17.46 12.35 8.07
N LEU A 32 17.75 13.34 7.24
CA LEU A 32 16.77 13.95 6.34
C LEU A 32 16.33 12.98 5.22
N ALA A 33 17.27 12.23 4.63
CA ALA A 33 16.96 11.19 3.65
C ALA A 33 16.08 10.08 4.24
N LEU A 34 16.32 9.69 5.48
CA LEU A 34 15.48 8.71 6.19
C LEU A 34 14.06 9.25 6.46
N SER A 35 13.92 10.51 6.89
CA SER A 35 12.60 11.15 7.07
C SER A 35 11.80 11.13 5.77
N ARG A 36 12.42 11.56 4.67
CA ARG A 36 11.79 11.54 3.34
C ARG A 36 11.41 10.14 2.88
N LEU A 37 12.26 9.14 3.16
CA LEU A 37 11.97 7.76 2.81
C LEU A 37 10.75 7.24 3.58
N TYR A 38 10.67 7.55 4.87
CA TYR A 38 9.56 7.17 5.72
C TYR A 38 8.24 7.82 5.26
N GLU A 39 8.25 9.10 4.93
CA GLU A 39 7.08 9.81 4.40
C GLU A 39 6.57 9.18 3.10
N LYS A 40 7.47 8.87 2.16
CA LYS A 40 7.11 8.19 0.90
C LYS A 40 6.52 6.80 1.15
N LEU A 41 7.12 6.01 2.05
CA LEU A 41 6.62 4.68 2.39
C LEU A 41 5.24 4.73 3.04
N LYS A 42 5.01 5.75 3.88
CA LYS A 42 3.70 5.97 4.49
C LYS A 42 2.65 6.32 3.44
N GLN A 43 2.96 7.25 2.54
CA GLN A 43 2.06 7.63 1.43
C GLN A 43 1.68 6.42 0.56
N GLU A 44 2.66 5.63 0.13
CA GLU A 44 2.42 4.40 -0.65
C GLU A 44 1.51 3.40 0.08
N LYS A 45 1.71 3.22 1.39
CA LYS A 45 0.86 2.36 2.20
C LYS A 45 -0.58 2.88 2.23
N ASP A 46 -0.75 4.18 2.45
CA ASP A 46 -2.07 4.81 2.54
C ASP A 46 -2.80 4.70 1.18
N ASP A 47 -2.11 4.96 0.07
CA ASP A 47 -2.64 4.80 -1.29
C ASP A 47 -3.06 3.36 -1.59
N MET A 48 -2.25 2.37 -1.19
CA MET A 48 -2.62 0.96 -1.34
C MET A 48 -3.89 0.61 -0.54
N THR A 49 -4.02 1.11 0.68
CA THR A 49 -5.22 0.85 1.49
C THR A 49 -6.46 1.48 0.90
N LEU A 50 -6.35 2.71 0.36
CA LEU A 50 -7.46 3.39 -0.30
C LEU A 50 -7.90 2.62 -1.55
N LYS A 51 -6.93 2.17 -2.35
CA LYS A 51 -7.19 1.36 -3.54
C LYS A 51 -7.91 0.05 -3.19
N GLN A 52 -7.46 -0.66 -2.15
CA GLN A 52 -8.13 -1.88 -1.68
C GLN A 52 -9.57 -1.63 -1.23
N GLN A 53 -9.83 -0.52 -0.55
CA GLN A 53 -11.19 -0.14 -0.15
C GLN A 53 -12.08 0.14 -1.36
N GLN A 54 -11.54 0.88 -2.34
CA GLN A 54 -12.24 1.18 -3.59
C GLN A 54 -12.53 -0.09 -4.39
N ASP A 55 -11.57 -1.00 -4.51
CA ASP A 55 -11.72 -2.30 -5.18
C ASP A 55 -12.79 -3.15 -4.48
N ARG A 56 -12.82 -3.14 -3.14
CA ARG A 56 -13.85 -3.83 -2.37
C ARG A 56 -15.24 -3.23 -2.61
N TRP A 57 -15.36 -1.91 -2.63
CA TRP A 57 -16.61 -1.21 -2.88
C TRP A 57 -17.14 -1.46 -4.29
N THR A 58 -16.26 -1.40 -5.30
CA THR A 58 -16.62 -1.70 -6.69
C THR A 58 -17.02 -3.16 -6.87
N CYS A 59 -16.31 -4.12 -6.27
CA CYS A 59 -16.70 -5.53 -6.26
C CYS A 59 -18.07 -5.74 -5.61
N HIS A 60 -18.34 -5.08 -4.48
CA HIS A 60 -19.63 -5.15 -3.81
C HIS A 60 -20.77 -4.62 -4.69
N ASN A 61 -20.56 -3.48 -5.36
CA ASN A 61 -21.57 -2.87 -6.23
C ASN A 61 -21.78 -3.65 -7.53
N ARG A 62 -20.73 -4.33 -8.02
CA ARG A 62 -20.80 -5.16 -9.23
C ARG A 62 -21.51 -6.50 -8.99
N LEU A 63 -21.71 -6.91 -7.74
CA LEU A 63 -22.37 -8.16 -7.42
C LEU A 63 -23.82 -8.16 -7.96
N GLU A 64 -24.10 -9.00 -8.94
CA GLU A 64 -25.45 -9.21 -9.43
C GLU A 64 -26.32 -9.79 -8.30
N ARG A 65 -27.30 -8.99 -7.86
CA ARG A 65 -28.27 -9.41 -6.86
C ARG A 65 -29.20 -10.44 -7.49
N GLY A 66 -29.36 -11.60 -6.85
CA GLY A 66 -30.29 -12.64 -7.31
C GLY A 66 -29.64 -13.84 -8.02
N ASN A 67 -28.32 -13.97 -7.99
CA ASN A 67 -27.63 -15.22 -8.36
C ASN A 67 -27.23 -16.02 -7.09
N PRO A 68 -28.12 -16.84 -6.51
CA PRO A 68 -27.86 -17.54 -5.27
C PRO A 68 -26.81 -18.64 -5.45
N ILE A 69 -25.66 -18.51 -4.79
CA ILE A 69 -24.58 -19.53 -4.80
C ILE A 69 -24.97 -20.77 -3.97
N ARG A 70 -25.93 -20.62 -3.04
CA ARG A 70 -26.43 -21.72 -2.21
C ARG A 70 -27.94 -21.64 -2.14
N ILE A 71 -28.60 -22.73 -2.51
CA ILE A 71 -30.05 -22.90 -2.43
C ILE A 71 -30.31 -23.97 -1.37
N TYR A 72 -31.27 -23.72 -0.49
CA TYR A 72 -31.71 -24.66 0.55
C TYR A 72 -33.19 -24.95 0.34
N GLU A 73 -33.58 -26.21 0.42
CA GLU A 73 -34.94 -26.65 0.09
C GLU A 73 -35.58 -27.49 1.21
N GLY A 74 -36.91 -27.46 1.26
CA GLY A 74 -37.74 -28.18 2.22
C GLY A 74 -37.76 -27.55 3.63
N MET A 75 -38.64 -28.08 4.50
CA MET A 75 -38.81 -27.62 5.89
C MET A 75 -37.55 -27.82 6.75
N ASN A 76 -36.68 -28.75 6.36
CA ASN A 76 -35.44 -29.06 7.06
C ASN A 76 -34.22 -28.29 6.52
N PHE A 77 -34.42 -27.34 5.59
CA PHE A 77 -33.37 -26.51 4.96
C PHE A 77 -32.13 -27.33 4.56
N LYS A 78 -32.33 -28.43 3.82
CA LYS A 78 -31.21 -29.20 3.29
C LYS A 78 -30.60 -28.43 2.12
N ARG A 79 -29.28 -28.30 2.09
CA ARG A 79 -28.58 -27.67 0.96
C ARG A 79 -28.89 -28.48 -0.29
N ARG A 80 -29.32 -27.80 -1.36
CA ARG A 80 -29.41 -28.35 -2.71
C ARG A 80 -27.97 -28.53 -3.20
N SER A 81 -27.33 -29.63 -2.80
CA SER A 81 -26.10 -30.09 -3.45
C SER A 81 -26.45 -30.60 -4.84
N GLU A 82 -25.51 -30.44 -5.79
CA GLU A 82 -25.57 -31.02 -7.15
C GLU A 82 -25.90 -32.51 -7.14
#